data_AF-A0A940G5M6-F1
#
_entry.id   AF-A0A940G5M6-F1
#
_cell.length_a   1.000
_cell.length_b   1.000
_cell.length_c   1.000
_cell.angle_alpha   90.00
_cell.angle_beta   90.00
_cell.angle_gamma   90.00
#
_symmetry.space_group_name_H-M   'P 1'
#
loop_
_entity.id
_entity.type
_entity.pdbx_description
1 polymer ?
#
loop_
_entity_poly.entity_id
_entity_poly.type
_entity_poly.pdbx_seq_one_letter_code
_entity_poly.pdbx_strand_id
1 'polypeptide(L)'
;MAQARNYKVEYRRRLANAAKRGLTRSQARGHPGKGEPHASRVGKKSKRAKSDPVLDSAIAAMRGGESLGAAAKRLRVSRERLSAYAKDQAGAVRTGARWTFDDRRGRSVPIIAQGHFNAITITVPGYDAASLAGLYWSQASEAAQNQALWAPFIARWSGVTITDVNGREYKFSIEPNDIYRTLHADEVDWSRIYQIYSN
;
A
#
# COMPACT_ATOMS: atom_id res chain seq x y z
N MET A 1 -25.77 52.08 -12.84
CA MET A 1 -26.40 51.03 -13.68
C MET A 1 -25.46 49.83 -13.71
N ALA A 2 -25.87 48.67 -13.18
CA ALA A 2 -25.02 47.47 -13.21
C ALA A 2 -24.86 46.96 -14.65
N GLN A 3 -23.62 46.76 -15.09
CA GLN A 3 -23.30 46.30 -16.44
C GLN A 3 -23.88 44.89 -16.67
N ALA A 4 -24.63 44.72 -17.76
CA ALA A 4 -25.23 43.43 -18.11
C ALA A 4 -24.14 42.37 -18.31
N ARG A 5 -24.24 41.23 -17.61
CA ARG A 5 -23.27 40.14 -17.69
C ARG A 5 -23.30 39.51 -19.08
N ASN A 6 -22.14 39.35 -19.71
CA ASN A 6 -22.02 38.64 -20.99
C ASN A 6 -21.83 37.13 -20.76
N TYR A 7 -22.95 36.43 -20.62
CA TYR A 7 -22.98 34.99 -20.35
C TYR A 7 -22.22 34.14 -21.38
N LYS A 8 -22.17 34.56 -22.65
CA LYS A 8 -21.43 33.82 -23.70
C LYS A 8 -19.92 33.89 -23.46
N VAL A 9 -19.42 35.07 -23.10
CA VAL A 9 -17.99 35.27 -22.79
C VAL A 9 -17.63 34.57 -21.48
N GLU A 10 -18.47 34.68 -20.45
CA GLU A 10 -18.29 33.96 -19.18
C GLU A 10 -18.26 32.44 -19.38
N TYR A 11 -19.15 31.91 -20.22
CA TYR A 11 -19.21 30.48 -20.53
C TYR A 11 -17.95 29.99 -21.25
N ARG A 12 -17.47 30.73 -22.26
CA ARG A 12 -16.20 30.43 -22.94
C ARG A 12 -15.03 30.46 -21.96
N ARG A 13 -14.98 31.47 -21.07
CA ARG A 13 -13.95 31.59 -20.03
C ARG A 13 -14.00 30.41 -19.06
N ARG A 14 -15.19 29.96 -18.67
CA ARG A 14 -15.38 28.77 -17.83
C ARG A 14 -14.83 27.51 -18.49
N LEU A 15 -15.15 27.28 -19.78
CA LEU A 15 -14.63 26.12 -20.51
C LEU A 15 -13.11 26.17 -20.71
N ALA A 16 -12.56 27.34 -21.04
CA ALA A 16 -11.11 27.51 -21.19
C ALA A 16 -10.37 27.25 -19.87
N ASN A 17 -10.89 27.76 -18.75
CA ASN A 17 -10.32 27.51 -17.43
C ASN A 17 -10.45 26.04 -17.00
N ALA A 18 -11.54 25.37 -17.37
CA ALA A 18 -11.73 23.95 -17.10
C ALA A 18 -10.74 23.10 -17.91
N ALA A 19 -10.56 23.40 -19.20
CA ALA A 19 -9.59 22.72 -20.05
C ALA A 19 -8.14 22.86 -19.52
N LYS A 20 -7.76 24.05 -19.04
CA LYS A 20 -6.47 24.27 -18.35
C LYS A 20 -6.27 23.38 -17.12
N ARG A 21 -7.35 22.95 -16.47
CA ARG A 21 -7.34 22.04 -15.30
C ARG A 21 -7.46 20.56 -15.69
N GLY A 22 -7.45 20.24 -16.99
CA GLY A 22 -7.66 18.88 -17.49
C GLY A 22 -9.10 18.37 -17.36
N LEU A 23 -10.07 19.26 -17.18
CA LEU A 23 -11.49 18.89 -17.04
C LEU A 23 -12.18 18.81 -18.40
N THR A 24 -13.08 17.84 -18.55
CA THR A 24 -13.95 17.72 -19.72
C THR A 24 -15.04 18.80 -19.72
N ARG A 25 -15.70 19.00 -20.87
CA ARG A 25 -16.82 19.94 -21.00
C ARG A 25 -17.98 19.60 -20.06
N SER A 26 -18.22 18.32 -19.85
CA SER A 26 -19.28 17.80 -18.96
C SER A 26 -18.93 18.09 -17.49
N GLN A 27 -17.69 17.85 -17.09
CA GLN A 27 -17.17 18.22 -15.77
C GLN A 27 -17.19 19.73 -15.52
N ALA A 28 -16.87 20.55 -16.52
CA ALA A 28 -16.94 22.01 -16.43
C ALA A 28 -18.36 22.55 -16.19
N ARG A 29 -19.37 21.75 -16.56
CA ARG A 29 -20.80 22.04 -16.33
C ARG A 29 -21.31 21.50 -15.00
N GLY A 30 -20.52 20.71 -14.26
CA GLY A 30 -20.93 20.09 -13.01
C GLY A 30 -21.59 18.71 -13.15
N HIS A 31 -21.68 18.17 -14.36
CA HIS A 31 -22.27 16.87 -14.64
C HIS A 31 -21.24 15.98 -15.35
N PRO A 32 -20.31 15.34 -14.61
CA PRO A 32 -19.38 14.39 -15.21
C PRO A 32 -20.15 13.27 -15.93
N GLY A 33 -19.67 12.87 -17.10
CA GLY A 33 -20.21 11.74 -17.86
C GLY A 33 -20.00 10.40 -17.16
N LYS A 34 -20.66 9.35 -17.66
CA LYS A 34 -20.48 7.98 -17.16
C LYS A 34 -19.01 7.55 -17.34
N GLY A 35 -18.33 7.23 -16.24
CA GLY A 35 -16.92 6.87 -16.23
C GLY A 35 -15.95 8.05 -16.13
N GLU A 36 -16.44 9.30 -16.18
CA GLU A 36 -15.60 10.46 -15.89
C GLU A 36 -15.45 10.64 -14.36
N PRO A 37 -14.25 10.91 -13.85
CA PRO A 37 -14.08 11.26 -12.44
C PRO A 37 -14.81 12.57 -12.13
N HIS A 38 -15.19 12.77 -10.87
CA HIS A 38 -15.77 14.03 -10.44
C HIS A 38 -14.74 15.18 -10.61
N ALA A 39 -15.18 16.38 -10.96
CA ALA A 39 -14.28 17.53 -11.18
C ALA A 39 -13.41 17.88 -9.96
N SER A 40 -13.86 17.49 -8.76
CA SER A 40 -13.11 17.65 -7.50
C SER A 40 -11.95 16.66 -7.33
N ARG A 41 -11.92 15.59 -8.12
CA ARG A 41 -10.91 14.52 -8.12
C ARG A 41 -9.90 14.66 -9.27
N VAL A 42 -10.24 15.34 -10.37
CA VAL A 42 -9.33 15.57 -11.49
C VAL A 42 -8.13 16.42 -11.06
N GLY A 43 -6.92 15.97 -11.38
CA GLY A 43 -5.66 16.65 -11.06
C GLY A 43 -5.23 16.55 -9.60
N LYS A 44 -6.03 15.95 -8.71
CA LYS A 44 -5.57 15.59 -7.37
C LYS A 44 -4.97 14.19 -7.42
N LYS A 45 -3.69 14.06 -7.07
CA LYS A 45 -3.17 12.77 -6.59
C LYS A 45 -4.11 12.31 -5.48
N SER A 46 -4.50 11.03 -5.46
CA SER A 46 -5.29 10.49 -4.36
C SER A 46 -4.57 10.87 -3.07
N LYS A 47 -5.17 11.77 -2.27
CA LYS A 47 -4.62 12.02 -0.94
C LYS A 47 -4.74 10.68 -0.25
N ARG A 48 -3.59 10.11 0.15
CA ARG A 48 -3.49 8.88 0.94
C ARG A 48 -4.60 8.97 1.99
N ALA A 49 -5.60 8.09 1.90
CA ALA A 49 -6.64 8.08 2.93
C ALA A 49 -5.89 7.85 4.24
N LYS A 50 -6.16 8.68 5.26
CA LYS A 50 -5.61 8.41 6.58
C LYS A 50 -5.99 6.97 6.94
N SER A 51 -4.99 6.16 7.27
CA SER A 51 -5.22 4.82 7.80
C SER A 51 -6.13 4.97 9.02
N ASP A 52 -7.27 4.29 8.98
CA ASP A 52 -8.20 4.25 10.09
C ASP A 52 -7.95 2.91 10.81
N PRO A 53 -7.35 2.92 12.02
CA PRO A 53 -6.92 1.68 12.68
C PRO A 53 -8.05 0.67 12.88
N VAL A 54 -9.29 1.16 13.04
CA VAL A 54 -10.47 0.31 13.20
C VAL A 54 -10.82 -0.36 11.87
N LEU A 55 -10.76 0.37 10.76
CA LEU A 55 -11.00 -0.19 9.44
C LEU A 55 -9.87 -1.13 9.01
N ASP A 56 -8.62 -0.82 9.34
CA ASP A 56 -7.47 -1.71 9.07
C ASP A 56 -7.62 -3.04 9.82
N SER A 57 -8.05 -2.99 11.08
CA SER A 57 -8.37 -4.19 11.87
C SER A 57 -9.54 -4.99 11.27
N ALA A 58 -10.52 -4.33 10.67
CA ALA A 58 -11.64 -4.98 9.99
C ALA A 58 -11.20 -5.69 8.71
N ILE A 59 -10.33 -5.04 7.93
CA ILE A 59 -9.73 -5.63 6.74
C ILE A 59 -8.85 -6.83 7.11
N ALA A 60 -8.05 -6.74 8.16
CA ALA A 60 -7.24 -7.86 8.65
C ALA A 60 -8.09 -9.08 9.00
N ALA A 61 -9.24 -8.87 9.65
CA ALA A 61 -10.14 -9.96 9.97
C ALA A 61 -10.84 -10.54 8.75
N MET A 62 -11.22 -9.70 7.79
CA MET A 62 -11.76 -10.17 6.51
C MET A 62 -10.73 -10.99 5.72
N ARG A 63 -9.44 -10.64 5.79
CA ARG A 63 -8.35 -11.44 5.22
C ARG A 63 -8.20 -12.79 5.92
N GLY A 64 -8.48 -12.84 7.23
CA GLY A 64 -8.59 -14.08 8.00
C GLY A 64 -9.84 -14.92 7.70
N GLY A 65 -10.66 -14.54 6.73
CA GLY A 65 -11.86 -15.27 6.30
C GLY A 65 -13.17 -14.77 6.92
N GLU A 66 -13.15 -13.73 7.76
CA GLU A 66 -14.36 -13.14 8.32
C GLU A 66 -15.19 -12.45 7.23
N SER A 67 -16.52 -12.61 7.25
CA SER A 67 -17.38 -11.89 6.31
C SER A 67 -17.41 -10.38 6.61
N LEU A 68 -17.60 -9.54 5.59
CA LEU A 68 -17.75 -8.08 5.77
C LEU A 68 -18.79 -7.72 6.84
N GLY A 69 -19.91 -8.46 6.88
CA GLY A 69 -20.97 -8.21 7.85
C GLY A 69 -20.57 -8.54 9.29
N ALA A 70 -19.80 -9.60 9.49
CA ALA A 70 -19.30 -10.00 10.80
C ALA A 70 -18.21 -9.03 11.29
N ALA A 71 -17.23 -8.72 10.44
CA ALA A 71 -16.16 -7.76 10.74
C ALA A 71 -16.72 -6.36 11.06
N ALA A 72 -17.70 -5.89 10.28
CA ALA A 72 -18.37 -4.61 10.51
C ALA A 72 -19.09 -4.56 11.87
N LYS A 73 -19.82 -5.62 12.22
CA LYS A 73 -20.54 -5.72 13.49
C LYS A 73 -19.58 -5.76 14.67
N ARG A 74 -18.51 -6.57 14.57
CA ARG A 74 -17.52 -6.74 15.62
C ARG A 74 -16.79 -5.44 15.96
N LEU A 75 -16.42 -4.69 14.93
CA LEU A 75 -15.66 -3.44 15.07
C LEU A 75 -16.54 -2.17 15.06
N ARG A 76 -17.87 -2.34 15.13
CA ARG A 76 -18.87 -1.26 15.20
C ARG A 76 -18.71 -0.20 14.09
N VAL A 77 -18.39 -0.65 12.88
CA VAL A 77 -18.31 0.19 11.68
C VAL A 77 -19.47 -0.13 10.74
N SER A 78 -19.94 0.87 9.97
CA SER A 78 -20.99 0.60 8.99
C SER A 78 -20.45 -0.28 7.86
N ARG A 79 -21.32 -1.16 7.33
CA ARG A 79 -20.97 -2.06 6.23
C ARG A 79 -20.58 -1.29 4.98
N GLU A 80 -21.24 -0.17 4.72
CA GLU A 80 -20.99 0.71 3.59
C GLU A 80 -19.60 1.35 3.69
N ARG A 81 -19.23 1.85 4.88
CA ARG A 81 -17.92 2.44 5.14
C ARG A 81 -16.81 1.40 4.99
N LEU A 82 -16.99 0.21 5.57
CA LEU A 82 -16.03 -0.88 5.43
C LEU A 82 -15.91 -1.38 3.99
N SER A 83 -17.02 -1.47 3.25
CA SER A 83 -17.04 -1.87 1.84
C SER A 83 -16.33 -0.86 0.94
N ALA A 84 -16.59 0.43 1.14
CA ALA A 84 -15.88 1.50 0.42
C ALA A 84 -14.38 1.48 0.76
N TYR A 85 -14.03 1.34 2.04
CA TYR A 85 -12.64 1.21 2.47
C TYR A 85 -11.97 -0.05 1.91
N ALA A 86 -12.66 -1.19 1.85
CA ALA A 86 -12.09 -2.42 1.28
C ALA A 86 -11.79 -2.27 -0.22
N LYS A 87 -12.68 -1.62 -0.97
CA LYS A 87 -12.49 -1.38 -2.41
C LYS A 87 -11.39 -0.36 -2.67
N ASP A 88 -11.49 0.80 -2.06
CA ASP A 88 -10.60 1.94 -2.31
C ASP A 88 -9.23 1.76 -1.61
N GLN A 89 -9.25 1.18 -0.39
CA GLN A 89 -8.12 1.04 0.53
C GLN A 89 -7.75 -0.41 0.89
N ALA A 90 -8.25 -1.43 0.20
CA ALA A 90 -7.66 -2.77 0.33
C ALA A 90 -7.55 -3.54 -1.00
N GLY A 91 -7.95 -2.94 -2.13
CA GLY A 91 -7.98 -3.62 -3.42
C GLY A 91 -8.95 -4.83 -3.42
N ALA A 92 -9.95 -4.79 -2.55
CA ALA A 92 -10.87 -5.89 -2.36
C ALA A 92 -11.86 -5.96 -3.53
N VAL A 93 -11.86 -7.09 -4.22
CA VAL A 93 -12.83 -7.43 -5.26
C VAL A 93 -13.85 -8.37 -4.65
N ARG A 94 -15.13 -8.13 -4.91
CA ARG A 94 -16.19 -9.04 -4.51
C ARG A 94 -16.37 -10.10 -5.59
N THR A 95 -16.03 -11.34 -5.28
CA THR A 95 -16.20 -12.49 -6.16
C THR A 95 -17.35 -13.34 -5.62
N GLY A 96 -18.55 -13.14 -6.18
CA GLY A 96 -19.78 -13.75 -5.70
C GLY A 96 -20.16 -13.32 -4.26
N ALA A 97 -20.23 -14.29 -3.35
CA ALA A 97 -20.52 -14.06 -1.94
C ALA A 97 -19.27 -13.73 -1.10
N ARG A 98 -18.07 -13.88 -1.66
CA ARG A 98 -16.80 -13.72 -0.93
C ARG A 98 -16.08 -12.45 -1.35
N TRP A 99 -15.36 -11.87 -0.40
CA TRP A 99 -14.42 -10.79 -0.67
C TRP A 99 -13.04 -11.40 -0.88
N THR A 100 -12.45 -11.15 -2.04
CA THR A 100 -11.10 -11.54 -2.40
C THR A 100 -10.24 -10.28 -2.42
N PHE A 101 -9.15 -10.28 -1.68
CA PHE A 101 -8.23 -9.15 -1.63
C PHE A 101 -7.14 -9.36 -2.67
N ASP A 102 -7.18 -8.60 -3.76
CA ASP A 102 -6.07 -8.53 -4.71
C ASP A 102 -5.10 -7.48 -4.16
N ASP A 103 -4.27 -7.90 -3.19
CA ASP A 103 -3.36 -7.01 -2.49
C ASP A 103 -2.13 -6.69 -3.35
N ARG A 104 -2.32 -5.87 -4.39
CA ARG A 104 -1.24 -5.33 -5.24
C ARG A 104 -0.56 -4.09 -4.64
N ARG A 105 -0.86 -3.79 -3.38
CA ARG A 105 -0.34 -2.63 -2.68
C ARG A 105 1.14 -2.85 -2.41
N GLY A 106 1.95 -1.83 -2.71
CA GLY A 106 3.33 -1.82 -2.27
C GLY A 106 3.39 -1.95 -0.75
N ARG A 107 4.35 -2.68 -0.20
CA ARG A 107 4.58 -2.72 1.25
C ARG A 107 6.03 -2.37 1.49
N SER A 108 6.30 -1.43 2.39
CA SER A 108 7.69 -1.16 2.76
C SER A 108 8.13 -2.14 3.83
N VAL A 109 9.21 -2.84 3.54
CA VAL A 109 9.80 -3.85 4.43
C VAL A 109 11.31 -3.61 4.55
N PRO A 110 11.88 -3.72 5.76
CA PRO A 110 13.31 -3.74 5.93
C PRO A 110 13.86 -5.10 5.49
N ILE A 111 14.98 -5.10 4.79
CA ILE A 111 15.72 -6.29 4.41
C ILE A 111 17.20 -6.12 4.72
N ILE A 112 17.89 -7.23 4.97
CA ILE A 112 19.35 -7.28 5.07
C ILE A 112 19.84 -7.77 3.70
N ALA A 113 20.34 -6.84 2.89
CA ALA A 113 20.78 -7.13 1.52
C ALA A 113 22.27 -7.44 1.48
N GLN A 114 22.68 -8.40 0.64
CA GLN A 114 24.08 -8.77 0.49
C GLN A 114 24.94 -7.56 0.08
N GLY A 115 26.06 -7.35 0.77
CA GLY A 115 26.99 -6.25 0.48
C GLY A 115 26.54 -4.88 1.00
N HIS A 116 25.50 -4.84 1.84
CA HIS A 116 25.04 -3.63 2.50
C HIS A 116 25.27 -3.70 4.00
N PHE A 117 25.80 -2.60 4.55
CA PHE A 117 26.20 -2.53 5.96
C PHE A 117 25.04 -2.27 6.93
N ASN A 118 23.86 -1.86 6.43
CA ASN A 118 22.66 -1.54 7.20
C ASN A 118 21.42 -2.15 6.54
N ALA A 119 20.34 -2.30 7.33
CA ALA A 119 19.03 -2.67 6.80
C ALA A 119 18.56 -1.64 5.75
N ILE A 120 18.07 -2.14 4.62
CA ILE A 120 17.50 -1.30 3.56
C ILE A 120 15.99 -1.46 3.61
N THR A 121 15.28 -0.34 3.58
CA THR A 121 13.83 -0.37 3.37
C THR A 121 13.54 -0.42 1.88
N ILE A 122 12.87 -1.47 1.43
CA ILE A 122 12.41 -1.63 0.04
C ILE A 122 10.89 -1.68 0.01
N THR A 123 10.29 -1.21 -1.09
CA THR A 123 8.84 -1.34 -1.32
C THR A 123 8.59 -2.53 -2.25
N VAL A 124 7.90 -3.55 -1.76
CA VAL A 124 7.67 -4.81 -2.49
C VAL A 124 6.21 -4.93 -2.94
N PRO A 125 5.92 -5.59 -4.07
CA PRO A 125 4.57 -5.76 -4.55
C PRO A 125 3.82 -6.79 -3.71
N GLY A 126 2.79 -6.35 -3.01
CA GLY A 126 1.81 -7.21 -2.37
C GLY A 126 2.28 -7.95 -1.13
N TYR A 127 1.40 -8.83 -0.64
CA TYR A 127 1.59 -9.52 0.64
C TYR A 127 2.68 -10.59 0.57
N ASP A 128 2.73 -11.39 -0.48
CA ASP A 128 3.61 -12.55 -0.56
C ASP A 128 5.09 -12.14 -0.49
N ALA A 129 5.47 -11.11 -1.25
CA ALA A 129 6.83 -10.57 -1.21
C ALA A 129 7.17 -9.97 0.16
N ALA A 130 6.22 -9.26 0.79
CA ALA A 130 6.42 -8.72 2.13
C ALA A 130 6.53 -9.82 3.20
N SER A 131 5.75 -10.89 3.05
CA SER A 131 5.79 -12.03 3.95
C SER A 131 7.10 -12.81 3.80
N LEU A 132 7.64 -12.92 2.58
CA LEU A 132 8.95 -13.51 2.33
C LEU A 132 10.05 -12.73 3.06
N ALA A 133 10.05 -11.39 2.94
CA ALA A 133 11.00 -10.52 3.66
C ALA A 133 10.86 -10.66 5.19
N GLY A 134 9.64 -10.72 5.71
CA GLY A 134 9.39 -10.92 7.14
C GLY A 134 9.88 -12.28 7.65
N LEU A 135 9.65 -13.35 6.88
CA LEU A 135 10.13 -14.70 7.21
C LEU A 135 11.66 -14.75 7.24
N TYR A 136 12.31 -14.14 6.25
CA TYR A 136 13.76 -13.98 6.22
C TYR A 136 14.26 -13.27 7.47
N TRP A 137 13.67 -12.12 7.82
CA TRP A 137 14.08 -11.32 8.98
C TRP A 137 13.98 -12.11 10.29
N SER A 138 12.87 -12.83 10.49
CA SER A 138 12.67 -13.68 11.67
C SER A 138 13.76 -14.74 11.77
N GLN A 139 14.01 -15.46 10.68
CA GLN A 139 14.98 -16.55 10.66
C GLN A 139 16.42 -16.05 10.78
N ALA A 140 16.74 -14.88 10.22
CA ALA A 140 18.05 -14.23 10.39
C ALA A 140 18.27 -13.84 11.85
N SER A 141 17.23 -13.31 12.50
CA SER A 141 17.27 -12.96 13.94
C SER A 141 17.45 -14.20 14.82
N GLU A 142 16.74 -15.28 14.52
CA GLU A 142 16.88 -16.57 15.22
C GLU A 142 18.27 -17.18 15.02
N ALA A 143 18.81 -17.18 13.80
CA ALA A 143 20.15 -17.67 13.50
C ALA A 143 21.24 -16.86 14.18
N ALA A 144 21.08 -15.53 14.28
CA ALA A 144 21.99 -14.68 15.03
C ALA A 144 22.05 -15.06 16.52
N GLN A 145 20.93 -15.45 17.12
CA GLN A 145 20.83 -15.83 18.53
C GLN A 145 21.24 -17.29 18.81
N ASN A 146 21.09 -18.18 17.83
CA ASN A 146 21.39 -19.61 17.99
C ASN A 146 22.25 -20.13 16.83
N GLN A 147 23.51 -20.42 17.15
CA GLN A 147 24.50 -20.81 16.17
C GLN A 147 24.16 -22.11 15.41
N ALA A 148 23.37 -23.01 16.00
CA ALA A 148 22.93 -24.25 15.34
C ALA A 148 21.98 -24.00 14.15
N LEU A 149 21.35 -22.83 14.08
CA LEU A 149 20.40 -22.48 13.02
C LEU A 149 21.06 -21.86 11.78
N TRP A 150 22.37 -21.57 11.79
CA TRP A 150 23.08 -21.00 10.64
C TRP A 150 23.08 -21.91 9.41
N ALA A 151 23.37 -23.21 9.60
CA ALA A 151 23.40 -24.16 8.49
C ALA A 151 22.05 -24.26 7.75
N PRO A 152 20.90 -24.48 8.43
CA PRO A 152 19.60 -24.50 7.75
C PRO A 152 19.19 -23.12 7.20
N PHE A 153 19.59 -22.02 7.86
CA PHE A 153 19.35 -20.66 7.37
C PHE A 153 20.06 -20.40 6.03
N ILE A 154 21.36 -20.68 5.95
CA ILE A 154 22.16 -20.50 4.73
C ILE A 154 21.59 -21.36 3.59
N ALA A 155 21.26 -22.63 3.87
CA ALA A 155 20.71 -23.53 2.86
C ALA A 155 19.40 -23.02 2.25
N ARG A 156 18.53 -22.41 3.06
CA ARG A 156 17.23 -21.89 2.60
C ARG A 156 17.34 -20.58 1.83
N TRP A 157 18.21 -19.68 2.27
CA TRP A 157 18.25 -18.30 1.77
C TRP A 157 19.36 -18.04 0.74
N SER A 158 20.25 -19.02 0.52
CA SER A 158 21.28 -18.92 -0.52
C SER A 158 20.65 -18.73 -1.90
N GLY A 159 21.00 -17.62 -2.56
CA GLY A 159 20.52 -17.30 -3.91
C GLY A 159 19.10 -16.70 -3.96
N VAL A 160 18.41 -16.56 -2.82
CA VAL A 160 17.07 -15.98 -2.79
C VAL A 160 17.15 -14.47 -2.97
N THR A 161 16.38 -13.97 -3.92
CA THR A 161 16.23 -12.54 -4.23
C THR A 161 14.82 -12.07 -3.98
N ILE A 162 14.68 -10.76 -3.78
CA ILE A 162 13.41 -10.07 -3.70
C ILE A 162 13.45 -8.84 -4.63
N THR A 163 12.39 -8.67 -5.40
CA THR A 163 12.28 -7.57 -6.37
C THR A 163 11.37 -6.48 -5.79
N ASP A 164 11.83 -5.23 -5.86
CA ASP A 164 11.04 -4.09 -5.46
C ASP A 164 9.99 -3.70 -6.54
N VAL A 165 9.11 -2.77 -6.21
CA VAL A 165 8.09 -2.26 -7.15
C VAL A 165 8.68 -1.50 -8.36
N ASN A 166 9.96 -1.13 -8.32
CA ASN A 166 10.68 -0.48 -9.42
C ASN A 166 11.43 -1.49 -10.31
N GLY A 167 11.34 -2.78 -10.02
CA GLY A 167 12.04 -3.84 -10.76
C GLY A 167 13.50 -4.03 -10.33
N ARG A 168 13.95 -3.41 -9.24
CA ARG A 168 15.28 -3.60 -8.70
C ARG A 168 15.32 -4.86 -7.83
N GLU A 169 16.28 -5.73 -8.13
CA GLU A 169 16.48 -6.96 -7.38
C GLU A 169 17.47 -6.76 -6.23
N TYR A 170 17.14 -7.35 -5.09
CA TYR A 170 17.96 -7.39 -3.90
C TYR A 170 18.15 -8.84 -3.48
N LYS A 171 19.40 -9.26 -3.32
CA LYS A 171 19.73 -10.58 -2.79
C LYS A 171 19.81 -10.51 -1.27
N PHE A 172 19.14 -11.46 -0.58
CA PHE A 172 19.24 -11.55 0.87
C PHE A 172 20.67 -11.88 1.31
N SER A 173 21.13 -11.23 2.37
CA SER A 173 22.42 -11.60 2.95
C SER A 173 22.33 -12.93 3.69
N ILE A 174 23.34 -13.78 3.50
CA ILE A 174 23.53 -15.01 4.27
C ILE A 174 24.80 -14.93 5.12
N GLU A 175 25.52 -13.80 5.05
CA GLU A 175 26.78 -13.61 5.75
C GLU A 175 26.51 -13.25 7.21
N PRO A 176 27.04 -14.02 8.19
CA PRO A 176 26.79 -13.76 9.60
C PRO A 176 27.16 -12.34 10.01
N ASN A 177 28.26 -11.81 9.49
CA ASN A 177 28.73 -10.46 9.81
C ASN A 177 27.75 -9.36 9.36
N ASP A 178 27.15 -9.48 8.18
CA ASP A 178 26.15 -8.52 7.69
C ASP A 178 24.92 -8.54 8.58
N ILE A 179 24.47 -9.74 8.97
CA ILE A 179 23.29 -9.95 9.81
C ILE A 179 23.54 -9.44 11.23
N TYR A 180 24.64 -9.83 11.87
CA TYR A 180 24.99 -9.35 13.22
C TYR A 180 25.09 -7.83 13.27
N ARG A 181 25.80 -7.23 12.30
CA ARG A 181 25.92 -5.76 12.24
C ARG A 181 24.57 -5.09 12.06
N THR A 182 23.73 -5.62 11.19
CA THR A 182 22.41 -5.01 10.92
C THR A 182 21.45 -5.15 12.10
N LEU A 183 21.50 -6.27 12.82
CA LEU A 183 20.63 -6.52 13.98
C LEU A 183 21.12 -5.84 15.27
N HIS A 184 22.43 -5.62 15.42
CA HIS A 184 23.04 -4.94 16.57
C HIS A 184 23.33 -3.46 16.35
N ALA A 185 23.17 -2.94 15.12
CA ALA A 185 23.13 -1.50 14.88
C ALA A 185 21.85 -0.95 15.52
N ASP A 186 22.00 -0.28 16.67
CA ASP A 186 20.92 0.31 17.46
C ASP A 186 19.88 1.06 16.60
N GLU A 187 18.62 0.74 16.89
CA GLU A 187 17.39 1.44 16.50
C GLU A 187 17.04 1.56 15.01
N VAL A 188 16.62 0.44 14.43
CA VAL A 188 15.52 0.49 13.46
C VAL A 188 14.30 -0.19 14.07
N ASP A 189 13.50 0.60 14.77
CA ASP A 189 12.24 0.18 15.39
C ASP A 189 11.29 -0.40 14.32
N TRP A 190 11.19 -1.74 14.29
CA TRP A 190 10.38 -2.48 13.33
C TRP A 190 8.90 -2.04 13.39
N SER A 191 8.43 -1.56 14.55
CA SER A 191 7.07 -1.03 14.68
C SER A 191 6.83 0.29 13.94
N ARG A 192 7.90 1.06 13.62
CA ARG A 192 7.83 2.32 12.86
C ARG A 192 7.90 2.12 11.33
N ILE A 193 8.51 1.04 10.85
CA ILE A 193 8.75 0.82 9.42
C ILE A 193 7.63 0.05 8.71
N TYR A 194 6.83 -0.74 9.43
CA TYR A 194 5.72 -1.48 8.81
C TYR A 194 4.62 -0.52 8.30
N GLN A 195 4.79 -0.02 7.08
CA GLN A 195 3.81 0.83 6.39
C GLN A 195 3.30 0.13 5.14
N ILE A 196 1.98 -0.04 5.07
CA ILE A 196 1.27 -0.54 3.89
C ILE A 196 1.09 0.63 2.90
N TYR A 197 1.49 0.46 1.64
CA TYR A 197 1.36 1.47 0.58
C TYR A 197 0.22 1.18 -0.40
N SER A 198 -0.83 1.97 -0.24
CA SER A 198 -1.70 2.54 -1.28
C SER A 198 -1.13 2.76 -2.68
N ASN A 199 -1.40 1.95 -3.71
CA ASN A 199 -1.51 2.50 -5.07
C ASN A 199 -2.86 3.23 -5.22
#